data_AF-A0A6P0X2Y8-F1
#
_entry.id   AF-A0A6P0X2Y8-F1
#
_cell.length_a   1.000
_cell.length_b   1.000
_cell.length_c   1.000
_cell.angle_alpha   90.00
_cell.angle_beta   90.00
_cell.angle_gamma   90.00
#
_symmetry.space_group_name_H-M   'P 1'
#
loop_
_entity.id
_entity.type
_entity.pdbx_description
1 polymer ?
#
loop_
_entity_poly.entity_id
_entity_poly.type
_entity_poly.pdbx_seq_one_letter_code
_entity_poly.pdbx_strand_id
1 'polypeptide(L)' 'MMKPDFSKMTRQELRAYILVNREDDEAIEALIRRGNPHSPIYPFPETEEDLREMEEILKSKLASTES' A
#
# COMPACT_ATOMS: atom_id res chain seq x y z
N MET A 1 -25.98 -7.68 -3.11
CA MET A 1 -25.00 -8.79 -3.01
C MET A 1 -24.41 -8.78 -1.61
N MET A 2 -24.05 -9.94 -1.07
CA MET A 2 -23.35 -10.04 0.21
C MET A 2 -21.87 -9.70 0.00
N LYS A 3 -21.29 -8.85 0.86
CA LYS A 3 -19.87 -8.52 0.80
C LYS A 3 -19.02 -9.76 1.12
N PRO A 4 -17.87 -9.95 0.45
CA PRO A 4 -16.94 -11.02 0.81
C PRO A 4 -16.37 -10.82 2.21
N ASP A 5 -15.95 -11.92 2.85
CA ASP A 5 -15.18 -11.87 4.08
C ASP A 5 -13.70 -11.58 3.76
N PHE A 6 -13.31 -10.31 3.84
CA PHE A 6 -11.94 -9.89 3.52
C PHE A 6 -10.89 -10.54 4.43
N SER A 7 -11.23 -11.02 5.63
CA SER A 7 -10.25 -11.67 6.51
C SER A 7 -9.74 -13.01 5.95
N LYS A 8 -10.53 -13.65 5.08
CA LYS A 8 -10.21 -14.95 4.47
C LYS A 8 -9.46 -14.84 3.15
N MET A 9 -9.36 -13.65 2.58
CA MET A 9 -8.63 -13.44 1.33
C MET A 9 -7.12 -13.38 1.56
N THR A 10 -6.34 -13.94 0.66
CA THR A 10 -4.92 -13.61 0.53
C THR A 10 -4.74 -12.15 0.13
N ARG A 11 -3.52 -11.60 0.28
CA ARG A 11 -3.23 -10.21 -0.11
C ARG A 11 -3.41 -10.00 -1.62
N GLN A 12 -3.17 -11.02 -2.44
CA GLN A 12 -3.34 -10.96 -3.90
C GLN A 12 -4.83 -10.93 -4.28
N GLU A 13 -5.65 -11.78 -3.67
CA GLU A 13 -7.10 -11.80 -3.92
C GLU A 13 -7.77 -10.50 -3.49
N LEU A 14 -7.41 -9.97 -2.31
CA LEU A 14 -7.95 -8.69 -1.84
C LEU A 14 -7.56 -7.53 -2.77
N ARG A 15 -6.33 -7.52 -3.29
CA ARG A 15 -5.89 -6.54 -4.31
C ARG A 15 -6.71 -6.67 -5.59
N ALA A 16 -6.90 -7.88 -6.10
CA ALA A 16 -7.70 -8.10 -7.30
C ALA A 16 -9.15 -7.63 -7.11
N TYR A 17 -9.74 -7.87 -5.93
CA TYR A 17 -11.07 -7.40 -5.58
C TYR A 17 -11.16 -5.86 -5.59
N ILE A 18 -10.23 -5.17 -4.91
CA ILE A 18 -10.20 -3.70 -4.83
C ILE A 18 -10.04 -3.06 -6.22
N LEU A 19 -9.26 -3.67 -7.12
CA LEU A 19 -9.06 -3.14 -8.47
C LEU A 19 -10.38 -3.05 -9.28
N VAL A 20 -11.32 -3.98 -9.02
CA VAL A 20 -12.66 -4.00 -9.63
C VAL A 20 -13.66 -3.17 -8.82
N ASN A 21 -13.47 -3.04 -7.51
CA ASN A 21 -14.38 -2.36 -6.57
C ASN A 21 -13.66 -1.19 -5.88
N ARG A 22 -13.21 -0.20 -6.68
CA ARG A 22 -12.32 0.87 -6.21
C ARG A 22 -12.92 1.81 -5.16
N GLU A 23 -14.24 1.79 -4.98
CA GLU A 23 -14.98 2.61 -4.02
C GLU A 23 -15.39 1.83 -2.75
N ASP A 24 -14.99 0.56 -2.60
CA ASP A 24 -15.28 -0.21 -1.38
C ASP A 24 -14.25 0.10 -0.30
N ASP A 25 -14.55 1.14 0.48
CA ASP A 25 -13.70 1.62 1.58
C ASP A 25 -13.36 0.51 2.59
N GLU A 26 -14.28 -0.43 2.84
CA GLU A 26 -14.03 -1.56 3.75
C GLU A 26 -12.96 -2.50 3.21
N ALA A 27 -12.94 -2.75 1.89
CA ALA A 27 -11.91 -3.57 1.26
C ALA A 27 -10.55 -2.86 1.29
N ILE A 28 -10.53 -1.54 1.03
CA ILE A 28 -9.33 -0.70 1.10
C ILE A 28 -8.77 -0.70 2.54
N GLU A 29 -9.63 -0.50 3.53
CA GLU A 29 -9.24 -0.54 4.95
C GLU A 29 -8.68 -1.91 5.34
N ALA A 30 -9.32 -3.00 4.89
CA ALA A 30 -8.83 -4.36 5.14
C ALA A 30 -7.43 -4.61 4.54
N LEU A 31 -7.08 -3.96 3.42
CA LEU A 31 -5.74 -4.02 2.85
C LEU A 31 -4.74 -3.20 3.67
N ILE A 32 -5.11 -1.99 4.11
CA ILE A 32 -4.27 -1.10 4.91
C ILE A 32 -3.90 -1.76 6.25
N ARG A 33 -4.86 -2.39 6.92
CA ARG A 33 -4.65 -3.10 8.21
C ARG A 33 -3.66 -4.27 8.12
N ARG A 34 -3.33 -4.77 6.92
CA ARG A 34 -2.31 -5.80 6.68
C ARG A 34 -0.90 -5.24 6.48
N GLY A 35 -0.71 -3.94 6.66
CA GLY A 35 0.62 -3.32 6.68
C GLY A 35 1.47 -3.90 7.82
N ASN A 36 2.78 -4.01 7.60
CA ASN A 36 3.69 -4.38 8.68
C ASN A 36 3.83 -3.18 9.64
N PRO A 37 3.46 -3.31 10.93
CA PRO A 37 3.52 -2.20 11.89
C PRO A 37 4.94 -1.71 12.19
N HIS A 38 5.97 -2.48 11.86
CA HIS A 38 7.37 -2.10 12.01
C HIS A 38 7.99 -1.50 10.74
N SER A 39 7.19 -1.20 9.71
CA SER A 39 7.70 -0.56 8.49
C SER A 39 8.15 0.88 8.79
N PRO A 40 9.23 1.37 8.15
CA PRO A 40 9.57 2.79 8.22
C PRO A 40 8.39 3.65 7.77
N ILE A 41 8.12 4.73 8.50
CA ILE A 41 7.11 5.73 8.16
C ILE A 41 7.82 6.84 7.37
N TYR A 42 7.28 7.17 6.20
CA TYR A 42 7.76 8.27 5.37
C TYR A 42 6.72 9.38 5.41
N PRO A 43 7.02 10.55 6.00
CA PRO A 43 6.10 11.68 5.99
C PRO A 43 5.88 12.20 4.56
N PHE A 44 4.76 12.89 4.34
CA PHE A 44 4.57 13.59 3.09
C PHE A 44 5.57 14.75 2.99
N PRO A 45 6.25 14.95 1.86
CA PRO A 45 7.27 15.99 1.73
C PRO A 45 6.64 17.39 1.76
N GLU A 46 7.18 18.29 2.57
CA GLU A 46 6.72 19.67 2.71
C GLU A 46 7.67 20.67 2.03
N THR A 47 8.91 20.26 1.75
CA THR A 47 9.92 21.07 1.08
C THR A 47 10.47 20.41 -0.19
N GLU A 48 11.20 21.19 -1.01
CA GLU A 48 11.93 20.62 -2.15
C GLU A 48 13.03 19.64 -1.73
N GLU A 49 13.60 19.81 -0.54
CA GLU A 49 14.60 18.89 -0.01
C GLU A 49 13.97 17.55 0.36
N ASP A 50 12.81 17.59 1.03
CA ASP A 50 12.04 16.38 1.36
C ASP A 50 11.61 15.63 0.08
N LEU A 51 11.24 16.36 -0.98
CA LEU A 51 10.91 15.77 -2.28
C LEU A 51 12.12 15.02 -2.87
N ARG A 52 13.32 15.62 -2.80
CA ARG A 52 14.56 14.97 -3.26
C ARG A 52 14.89 13.73 -2.43
N GLU A 53 14.74 13.80 -1.11
CA GLU A 53 14.95 12.65 -0.23
C GLU A 53 13.98 11.50 -0.56
N MET A 54 12.69 11.83 -0.74
CA MET A 54 11.68 10.86 -1.13
C MET A 54 12.01 10.18 -2.48
N GLU A 55 12.49 10.94 -3.46
CA GLU A 55 12.91 10.41 -4.76
C GLU A 55 14.05 9.38 -4.62
N GLU A 56 15.07 9.69 -3.82
CA GLU A 56 16.20 8.78 -3.58
C GLU A 56 15.80 7.52 -2.83
N ILE A 57 14.89 7.63 -1.85
CA ILE A 57 14.30 6.47 -1.16
C ILE A 57 13.58 5.55 -2.16
N LEU A 58 12.77 6.12 -3.06
CA LEU A 58 12.03 5.36 -4.06
C LEU A 58 12.98 4.67 -5.05
N LYS A 59 14.00 5.37 -5.55
CA LYS A 59 15.04 4.79 -6.42
C LYS A 59 15.73 3.60 -5.76
N SER A 60 16.14 3.74 -4.51
CA SER A 60 16.80 2.67 -3.74
C SER A 60 15.90 1.43 -3.58
N LYS A 61 14.62 1.62 -3.27
CA LYS A 61 13.65 0.52 -3.14
C LYS A 61 13.40 -0.20 -4.46
N LEU A 62 13.28 0.52 -5.57
CA LEU A 62 13.08 -0.06 -6.89
C LEU A 62 14.28 -0.92 -7.30
N ALA A 63 15.51 -0.40 -7.13
CA ALA A 63 16.73 -1.16 -7.40
C ALA A 63 16.83 -2.44 -6.55
N SER A 64 16.38 -2.38 -5.30
CA SER A 64 16.38 -3.55 -4.38
C SER A 64 15.31 -4.59 -4.72
N THR A 65 14.32 -4.26 -5.56
CA THR A 65 13.23 -5.17 -5.95
C THR A 65 13.56 -5.96 -7.23
N GLU A 66 14.61 -5.56 -7.95
CA GLU A 66 15.07 -6.21 -9.20
C GLU A 66 16.16 -7.28 -8.99
N SER A 67 16.49 -7.63 -7.73
CA SER A 67 17.47 -8.67 -7.36
C SER A 67 16.80 -9.87 -6.70
#